data_AF-A0A246FNK4-F1
#
_entry.id   AF-A0A246FNK4-F1
#
_cell.length_a   1.000
_cell.length_b   1.000
_cell.length_c   1.000
_cell.angle_alpha   90.00
_cell.angle_beta   90.00
_cell.angle_gamma   90.00
#
_symmetry.space_group_name_H-M   'P 1'
#
loop_
_entity.id
_entity.type
_entity.pdbx_description
1 polymer ?
#
loop_
_entity_poly.entity_id
_entity_poly.type
_entity_poly.pdbx_seq_one_letter_code
_entity_poly.pdbx_strand_id
1 'polypeptide(L)'
;MLTNGDELPGRVLAILPGYIRYLAASPGPAGTAPDTLQLATAQVFLIRYVNGTKDVFRPAAAASEAASPLLGLSTEQRYERGRQDSRRYYQPAKGVFWGTFAGTVATGGYGGPVVGGAIALTPPSRSNLNAPETTLLNDPAYYKGYRQQAQNRKLGKAAAGFGVGLGALATIGVIIFIAVVNSL
;
A
#
# COMPACT_ATOMS: atom_id res chain seq x y z
N MET A 1 -5.06 16.67 -32.24
CA MET A 1 -5.91 15.46 -32.13
C MET A 1 -6.28 15.06 -33.55
N LEU A 2 -5.76 13.93 -34.03
CA LEU A 2 -6.14 13.34 -35.32
C LEU A 2 -6.57 11.90 -35.01
N THR A 3 -7.84 11.74 -34.64
CA THR A 3 -8.50 10.45 -34.42
C THR A 3 -9.16 9.91 -35.69
N ASN A 4 -8.89 10.53 -36.84
CA ASN A 4 -9.68 10.36 -38.06
C ASN A 4 -9.23 9.20 -38.95
N GLY A 5 -8.23 8.41 -38.53
CA GLY A 5 -7.71 7.30 -39.34
C GLY A 5 -6.98 7.74 -40.61
N ASP A 6 -6.59 9.01 -40.70
CA ASP A 6 -5.89 9.56 -41.86
C ASP A 6 -4.54 8.86 -42.06
N GLU A 7 -4.31 8.34 -43.27
CA GLU A 7 -3.04 7.74 -43.65
C GLU A 7 -2.01 8.85 -43.94
N LEU A 8 -0.87 8.84 -43.25
CA LEU A 8 0.23 9.78 -43.47
C LEU A 8 1.29 9.14 -44.36
N PRO A 9 1.44 9.57 -45.63
CA PRO A 9 2.49 9.04 -46.50
C PRO A 9 3.85 9.58 -46.08
N GLY A 10 4.81 8.67 -45.89
CA GLY A 10 6.17 9.04 -45.51
C GLY A 10 7.11 7.84 -45.43
N ARG A 11 8.41 8.13 -45.29
CA ARG A 11 9.44 7.12 -45.09
C ARG A 11 9.75 7.01 -43.59
N VAL A 12 9.53 5.83 -43.01
CA VAL A 12 9.91 5.55 -41.62
C VAL A 12 11.44 5.48 -41.51
N LEU A 13 12.01 6.22 -40.56
CA LEU A 13 13.45 6.26 -40.29
C LEU A 13 13.82 5.39 -39.09
N ALA A 14 13.04 5.48 -38.01
CA ALA A 14 13.25 4.70 -36.80
C ALA A 14 11.95 4.52 -36.00
N ILE A 15 11.79 3.35 -35.41
CA ILE A 15 10.69 3.01 -34.50
C ILE A 15 11.29 2.85 -33.11
N LEU A 16 10.96 3.77 -32.20
CA LEU A 16 11.38 3.72 -30.80
C LEU A 16 10.16 3.45 -29.89
N PRO A 17 10.37 2.96 -28.65
CA PRO A 17 9.26 2.62 -27.74
C PRO A 17 8.27 3.77 -27.48
N GLY A 18 8.74 5.03 -27.48
CA GLY A 18 7.89 6.20 -27.22
C GLY A 18 7.45 6.99 -28.45
N TYR A 19 8.19 6.92 -29.55
CA TYR A 19 7.91 7.69 -30.76
C TYR A 19 8.46 7.02 -32.02
N ILE A 20 7.86 7.37 -33.16
CA ILE A 20 8.27 7.00 -34.50
C ILE A 20 8.83 8.24 -35.19
N ARG A 21 10.03 8.12 -35.75
CA ARG A 21 10.63 9.14 -36.63
C ARG A 21 10.34 8.79 -38.07
N TYR A 22 9.77 9.74 -38.82
CA TYR A 22 9.48 9.56 -40.23
C TYR A 22 9.77 10.85 -41.00
N LEU A 23 9.99 10.70 -42.30
CA LEU A 23 10.20 11.78 -43.24
C LEU A 23 8.93 11.93 -44.09
N ALA A 24 8.30 13.10 -44.06
CA ALA A 24 7.02 13.34 -44.72
C ALA A 24 7.17 13.29 -46.25
N ALA A 25 6.19 12.71 -46.95
CA ALA A 25 6.22 12.64 -48.41
C ALA A 25 5.88 13.97 -49.11
N SER A 26 5.31 14.94 -48.40
CA SER A 26 5.00 16.26 -48.96
C SER A 26 6.24 17.16 -48.95
N PRO A 27 6.50 17.91 -50.03
CA PRO A 27 7.55 18.93 -50.03
C PRO A 27 7.22 19.99 -48.98
N GLY A 28 8.23 20.41 -48.21
CA GLY A 28 8.07 21.53 -47.29
C GLY A 28 7.67 22.81 -48.04
N PRO A 29 7.11 23.82 -47.34
CA PRO A 29 6.91 25.13 -47.96
C PRO A 29 8.24 25.61 -48.56
N ALA A 30 8.19 26.03 -49.83
CA ALA A 30 9.32 26.52 -50.64
C ALA A 30 10.34 25.48 -51.15
N GLY A 31 9.98 24.21 -51.37
CA GLY A 31 10.85 23.26 -52.08
C GLY A 31 12.08 22.80 -51.28
N THR A 32 12.05 23.02 -49.97
CA THR A 32 13.07 22.57 -49.03
C THR A 32 12.99 21.06 -48.81
N ALA A 33 14.12 20.43 -48.50
CA ALA A 33 14.20 19.00 -48.18
C ALA A 33 13.16 18.63 -47.10
N PRO A 34 12.52 17.45 -47.21
CA PRO A 34 11.45 17.06 -46.30
C PRO A 34 11.96 16.94 -44.85
N ASP A 35 11.25 17.60 -43.94
CA ASP A 35 11.58 17.60 -42.52
C ASP A 35 11.38 16.22 -41.89
N THR A 36 12.26 15.89 -40.95
CA THR A 36 12.10 14.70 -40.10
C THR A 36 11.10 15.01 -38.99
N LEU A 37 9.95 14.35 -39.03
CA LEU A 37 8.87 14.52 -38.07
C LEU A 37 8.85 13.37 -37.06
N GLN A 38 8.26 13.63 -35.89
CA GLN A 38 8.08 12.66 -34.82
C GLN A 38 6.60 12.49 -34.50
N LEU A 39 6.18 11.24 -34.33
CA LEU A 39 4.82 10.89 -33.94
C LEU A 39 4.89 9.96 -32.73
N ALA A 40 4.08 10.21 -31.70
CA ALA A 40 4.04 9.33 -30.53
C ALA A 40 3.54 7.94 -30.95
N THR A 41 4.21 6.87 -30.50
CA THR A 41 3.84 5.50 -30.86
C THR A 41 2.40 5.17 -30.43
N ALA A 42 1.92 5.78 -29.33
CA ALA A 42 0.53 5.65 -28.86
C ALA A 42 -0.53 6.23 -29.81
N GLN A 43 -0.14 7.10 -30.75
CA GLN A 43 -1.02 7.71 -31.75
C GLN A 43 -1.01 6.95 -33.09
N VAL A 44 -0.13 5.95 -33.24
CA VAL A 44 -0.02 5.14 -34.45
C VAL A 44 -0.70 3.80 -34.19
N PHE A 45 -1.64 3.44 -35.05
CA PHE A 45 -2.32 2.14 -34.99
C PHE A 45 -1.63 1.10 -35.88
N LEU A 46 -1.17 1.53 -37.06
CA LEU A 46 -0.62 0.63 -38.07
C LEU A 46 0.40 1.36 -38.94
N ILE A 47 1.53 0.71 -39.22
CA ILE A 47 2.45 1.11 -40.29
C ILE A 47 2.31 0.08 -41.42
N ARG A 48 1.97 0.55 -42.62
CA ARG A 48 1.92 -0.27 -43.84
C ARG A 48 3.16 0.01 -44.67
N TYR A 49 3.98 -1.01 -44.90
CA TYR A 49 5.16 -0.88 -45.76
C TYR A 49 4.82 -1.16 -47.22
N VAL A 50 5.64 -0.62 -48.13
CA VAL A 50 5.50 -0.81 -49.59
C VAL A 50 5.61 -2.27 -50.03
N ASN A 51 6.34 -3.10 -49.27
CA ASN A 51 6.48 -4.53 -49.52
C ASN A 51 5.26 -5.36 -49.04
N GLY A 52 4.20 -4.70 -48.56
CA GLY A 52 2.99 -5.35 -48.06
C GLY A 52 3.05 -5.82 -46.59
N THR A 53 4.21 -5.73 -45.93
CA THR A 53 4.31 -6.01 -44.48
C THR A 53 3.60 -4.93 -43.66
N LYS A 54 3.09 -5.30 -42.49
CA LYS A 54 2.30 -4.42 -41.62
C LYS A 54 2.77 -4.58 -40.18
N ASP A 55 3.09 -3.46 -39.54
CA ASP A 55 3.31 -3.41 -38.10
C ASP A 55 2.06 -2.84 -37.43
N VAL A 56 1.40 -3.66 -36.62
CA VAL A 56 0.22 -3.26 -35.86
C VAL A 56 0.67 -2.80 -34.49
N PHE A 57 0.58 -1.50 -34.25
CA PHE A 57 0.80 -0.91 -32.95
C PHE A 57 -0.54 -0.93 -32.24
N ARG A 58 -0.69 -1.87 -31.31
CA ARG A 58 -1.72 -1.69 -30.29
C ARG A 58 -1.23 -0.51 -29.46
N PRO A 59 -2.02 0.58 -29.32
CA PRO A 59 -1.81 1.45 -28.19
C PRO A 59 -1.68 0.50 -27.00
N ALA A 60 -0.63 0.62 -26.22
CA ALA A 60 -0.67 0.09 -24.87
C ALA A 60 -1.86 0.81 -24.24
N ALA A 61 -3.06 0.24 -24.39
CA ALA A 61 -4.23 0.57 -23.61
C ALA A 61 -3.66 0.58 -22.21
N ALA A 62 -3.56 1.81 -21.66
CA ALA A 62 -2.78 2.18 -20.50
C ALA A 62 -2.31 0.94 -19.78
N ALA A 63 -1.03 0.54 -19.96
CA ALA A 63 -0.47 -0.63 -19.29
C ALA A 63 -1.05 -0.63 -17.89
N SER A 64 -1.97 -1.57 -17.65
CA SER A 64 -2.96 -1.50 -16.58
C SER A 64 -2.27 -0.95 -15.35
N GLU A 65 -2.56 0.32 -15.00
CA GLU A 65 -2.46 0.71 -13.61
C GLU A 65 -3.35 -0.30 -12.92
N ALA A 66 -2.72 -1.31 -12.29
CA ALA A 66 -3.41 -2.47 -11.76
C ALA A 66 -4.65 -1.94 -11.04
N ALA A 67 -5.83 -2.20 -11.61
CA ALA A 67 -7.07 -1.59 -11.15
C ALA A 67 -7.08 -1.76 -9.63
N SER A 68 -7.15 -0.63 -8.90
CA SER A 68 -7.03 -0.63 -7.44
C SER A 68 -7.83 -1.82 -6.91
N PRO A 69 -7.29 -2.65 -6.00
CA PRO A 69 -7.98 -3.85 -5.52
C PRO A 69 -9.30 -3.53 -4.78
N LEU A 70 -9.63 -2.25 -4.65
CA LEU A 70 -10.87 -1.71 -4.11
C LEU A 70 -11.90 -1.31 -5.18
N LEU A 71 -11.54 -1.31 -6.46
CA LEU A 71 -12.40 -0.87 -7.56
C LEU A 71 -13.58 -1.85 -7.72
N GLY A 72 -14.80 -1.30 -7.77
CA GLY A 72 -16.04 -2.08 -7.84
C GLY A 72 -16.54 -2.61 -6.48
N LEU A 73 -15.82 -2.38 -5.38
CA LEU A 73 -16.28 -2.76 -4.03
C LEU A 73 -17.17 -1.68 -3.41
N SER A 74 -18.21 -2.12 -2.69
CA SER A 74 -19.00 -1.24 -1.83
C SER A 74 -18.17 -0.63 -0.71
N THR A 75 -18.69 0.41 -0.06
CA THR A 75 -18.03 1.04 1.10
C THR A 75 -17.81 0.05 2.24
N GLU A 76 -18.78 -0.82 2.51
CA GLU A 76 -18.75 -1.86 3.53
C GLU A 76 -17.71 -2.93 3.19
N GLN A 77 -17.66 -3.35 1.92
CA GLN A 77 -16.68 -4.32 1.44
C GLN A 77 -15.25 -3.78 1.54
N ARG A 78 -15.03 -2.50 1.18
CA ARG A 78 -13.73 -1.83 1.36
C ARG A 78 -13.34 -1.75 2.83
N TYR A 79 -14.28 -1.41 3.70
CA TYR A 79 -14.07 -1.38 5.15
C TYR A 79 -13.68 -2.76 5.70
N GLU A 80 -14.42 -3.81 5.37
CA GLU A 80 -14.12 -5.17 5.85
C GLU A 80 -12.81 -5.69 5.27
N ARG A 81 -12.50 -5.37 4.01
CA ARG A 81 -11.19 -5.67 3.40
C ARG A 81 -10.05 -5.03 4.19
N GLY A 82 -10.20 -3.76 4.59
CA GLY A 82 -9.25 -3.07 5.46
C GLY A 82 -9.05 -3.78 6.80
N ARG A 83 -10.12 -4.29 7.43
CA ARG A 83 -10.03 -5.08 8.66
C ARG A 83 -9.28 -6.39 8.45
N GLN A 84 -9.58 -7.11 7.37
CA GLN A 84 -8.92 -8.38 7.04
C GLN A 84 -7.41 -8.17 6.82
N ASP A 85 -7.03 -7.18 6.02
CA ASP A 85 -5.63 -6.86 5.77
C ASP A 85 -4.91 -6.43 7.05
N SER A 86 -5.57 -5.65 7.90
CA SER A 86 -5.04 -5.28 9.23
C SER A 86 -4.79 -6.47 10.13
N ARG A 87 -5.56 -7.57 10.03
CA ARG A 87 -5.26 -8.81 10.78
C ARG A 87 -4.01 -9.52 10.26
N ARG A 88 -3.70 -9.38 8.97
CA ARG A 88 -2.58 -10.07 8.33
C ARG A 88 -1.27 -9.28 8.42
N TYR A 89 -1.33 -7.97 8.19
CA TYR A 89 -0.13 -7.17 7.95
C TYR A 89 0.24 -6.22 9.08
N TYR A 90 -0.73 -5.75 9.89
CA TYR A 90 -0.40 -4.90 11.03
C TYR A 90 0.37 -5.69 12.09
N GLN A 91 1.46 -5.12 12.59
CA GLN A 91 2.22 -5.71 13.69
C GLN A 91 2.37 -4.67 14.80
N PRO A 92 1.66 -4.81 15.93
CA PRO A 92 1.82 -3.87 17.02
C PRO A 92 3.25 -3.94 17.56
N ALA A 93 3.86 -2.77 17.76
CA ALA A 93 5.23 -2.64 18.26
C ALA A 93 5.47 -3.49 19.51
N LYS A 94 6.67 -4.09 19.63
CA LYS A 94 7.03 -4.95 20.77
C LYS A 94 6.90 -4.20 22.11
N GLY A 95 7.21 -2.90 22.12
CA GLY A 95 7.10 -2.04 23.29
C GLY A 95 5.68 -1.91 23.88
N VAL A 96 4.63 -2.20 23.11
CA VAL A 96 3.25 -2.22 23.63
C VAL A 96 3.08 -3.31 24.70
N PHE A 97 3.60 -4.51 24.43
CA PHE A 97 3.57 -5.62 25.39
C PHE A 97 4.51 -5.34 26.56
N TRP A 98 5.79 -5.12 26.25
CA TRP A 98 6.84 -5.01 27.28
C TRP A 98 6.68 -3.78 28.17
N GLY A 99 6.21 -2.65 27.61
CA GLY A 99 5.92 -1.46 28.40
C GLY A 99 4.78 -1.69 29.38
N THR A 100 3.70 -2.34 28.95
CA THR A 100 2.57 -2.65 29.84
C THR A 100 2.97 -3.69 30.90
N PHE A 101 3.69 -4.74 30.49
CA PHE A 101 4.24 -5.75 31.41
C PHE A 101 5.15 -5.12 32.47
N ALA A 102 6.16 -4.35 32.05
CA ALA A 102 7.10 -3.71 32.97
C ALA A 102 6.39 -2.71 33.87
N GLY A 103 5.47 -1.89 33.33
CA GLY A 103 4.65 -0.99 34.12
C GLY A 103 3.81 -1.71 35.17
N THR A 104 3.29 -2.90 34.85
CA THR A 104 2.54 -3.74 35.80
C THR A 104 3.46 -4.27 36.90
N VAL A 105 4.55 -4.95 36.55
CA VAL A 105 5.43 -5.60 37.52
C VAL A 105 6.14 -4.58 38.41
N ALA A 106 6.70 -3.52 37.83
CA ALA A 106 7.51 -2.53 38.57
C ALA A 106 6.71 -1.74 39.61
N THR A 107 5.38 -1.72 39.50
CA THR A 107 4.50 -0.96 40.39
C THR A 107 3.55 -1.85 41.19
N GLY A 108 3.80 -3.17 41.23
CA GLY A 108 2.95 -4.11 41.96
C GLY A 108 1.52 -4.24 41.40
N GLY A 109 1.31 -3.92 40.11
CA GLY A 109 0.05 -4.12 39.39
C GLY A 109 -0.62 -2.83 38.90
N TYR A 110 -0.41 -1.71 39.59
CA TYR A 110 -1.18 -0.47 39.37
C TYR A 110 -0.77 0.33 38.12
N GLY A 111 0.46 0.21 37.67
CA GLY A 111 1.00 0.91 36.50
C GLY A 111 0.52 0.32 35.17
N GLY A 112 0.07 -0.94 35.17
CA GLY A 112 -0.47 -1.61 33.98
C GLY A 112 -1.66 -0.87 33.36
N PRO A 113 -2.73 -0.57 34.11
CA PRO A 113 -3.85 0.23 33.64
C PRO A 113 -3.47 1.63 33.14
N VAL A 114 -2.49 2.29 33.77
CA VAL A 114 -2.00 3.62 33.36
C VAL A 114 -1.35 3.54 31.98
N VAL A 115 -0.41 2.61 31.80
CA VAL A 115 0.27 2.40 30.50
C VAL A 115 -0.72 1.93 29.44
N GLY A 116 -1.62 1.00 29.79
CA GLY A 116 -2.69 0.52 28.91
C GLY A 116 -3.63 1.63 28.45
N GLY A 117 -4.01 2.54 29.35
CA GLY A 117 -4.82 3.72 29.06
C GLY A 117 -4.13 4.67 28.08
N ALA A 118 -2.83 4.97 28.30
CA ALA A 118 -2.05 5.79 27.37
C ALA A 118 -1.97 5.15 25.97
N ILE A 119 -1.81 3.82 25.89
CA ILE A 119 -1.83 3.07 24.64
C ILE A 119 -3.20 3.14 23.96
N ALA A 120 -4.29 3.12 24.73
CA ALA A 120 -5.66 3.21 24.22
C ALA A 120 -5.97 4.58 23.60
N LEU A 121 -5.46 5.65 24.21
CA LEU A 121 -5.65 7.03 23.74
C LEU A 121 -4.76 7.36 22.53
N THR A 122 -3.69 6.59 22.31
CA THR A 122 -2.73 6.83 21.23
C THR A 122 -3.01 5.89 20.05
N PRO A 123 -3.71 6.32 18.98
CA PRO A 123 -3.96 5.46 17.83
C PRO A 123 -2.66 5.07 17.10
N PRO A 124 -2.64 3.97 16.33
CA PRO A 124 -1.49 3.63 15.50
C PRO A 124 -1.24 4.72 14.45
N SER A 125 0.01 5.15 14.32
CA SER A 125 0.40 6.12 13.29
C SER A 125 0.22 5.51 11.90
N ARG A 126 -0.13 6.34 10.91
CA ARG A 126 -0.34 5.89 9.52
C ARG A 126 0.89 5.22 8.92
N SER A 127 2.09 5.70 9.29
CA SER A 127 3.37 5.11 8.89
C SER A 127 3.59 3.68 9.40
N ASN A 128 2.96 3.31 10.53
CA ASN A 128 3.08 1.98 11.13
C ASN A 128 1.94 1.03 10.72
N LEU A 129 1.04 1.47 9.83
CA LEU A 129 -0.10 0.64 9.43
C LEU A 129 0.31 -0.49 8.48
N ASN A 130 1.49 -0.48 7.84
CA ASN A 130 2.00 -1.61 7.05
C ASN A 130 0.94 -2.29 6.15
N ALA A 131 0.10 -1.51 5.48
CA ALA A 131 -0.86 -2.06 4.50
C ALA A 131 -0.10 -2.74 3.35
N PRO A 132 -0.71 -3.76 2.69
CA PRO A 132 -0.07 -4.47 1.59
C PRO A 132 0.33 -3.54 0.45
N GLU A 133 -0.49 -2.52 0.19
CA GLU A 133 -0.18 -1.39 -0.68
C GLU A 133 -0.52 -0.09 0.06
N THR A 134 0.42 0.87 0.08
CA THR A 134 0.24 2.13 0.82
C THR A 134 -0.86 2.99 0.24
N THR A 135 -1.13 2.88 -1.05
CA THR A 135 -2.19 3.58 -1.78
C THR A 135 -3.58 3.21 -1.26
N LEU A 136 -3.79 2.01 -0.73
CA LEU A 136 -5.08 1.58 -0.15
C LEU A 136 -5.47 2.40 1.08
N LEU A 137 -4.48 2.91 1.81
CA LEU A 137 -4.71 3.79 2.96
C LEU A 137 -5.26 5.16 2.54
N ASN A 138 -5.26 5.49 1.24
CA ASN A 138 -5.90 6.71 0.71
C ASN A 138 -7.42 6.55 0.57
N ASP A 139 -7.94 5.32 0.53
CA ASP A 139 -9.38 5.08 0.56
C ASP A 139 -9.93 5.23 1.98
N PRO A 140 -10.90 6.14 2.23
CA PRO A 140 -11.39 6.42 3.58
C PRO A 140 -12.04 5.22 4.28
N ALA A 141 -12.76 4.39 3.52
CA ALA A 141 -13.51 3.26 4.08
C ALA A 141 -12.56 2.13 4.49
N TYR A 142 -11.62 1.79 3.58
CA TYR A 142 -10.53 0.86 3.84
C TYR A 142 -9.68 1.32 5.03
N TYR A 143 -9.23 2.58 5.03
CA TYR A 143 -8.41 3.14 6.09
C TYR A 143 -9.11 3.06 7.45
N LYS A 144 -10.41 3.39 7.51
CA LYS A 144 -11.21 3.31 8.74
C LYS A 144 -11.24 1.88 9.30
N GLY A 145 -11.51 0.88 8.46
CA GLY A 145 -11.53 -0.52 8.86
C GLY A 145 -10.16 -1.01 9.30
N TYR A 146 -9.13 -0.69 8.53
CA TYR A 146 -7.74 -1.06 8.84
C TYR A 146 -7.30 -0.50 10.18
N ARG A 147 -7.49 0.81 10.39
CA ARG A 147 -7.08 1.52 11.61
C ARG A 147 -7.82 1.01 12.84
N GLN A 148 -9.12 0.78 12.74
CA GLN A 148 -9.92 0.27 13.85
C GLN A 148 -9.45 -1.12 14.28
N GLN A 149 -9.25 -2.02 13.32
CA GLN A 149 -8.73 -3.36 13.63
C GLN A 149 -7.29 -3.32 14.16
N ALA A 150 -6.45 -2.40 13.67
CA ALA A 150 -5.09 -2.22 14.16
C ALA A 150 -5.08 -1.74 15.62
N GLN A 151 -5.95 -0.80 15.99
CA GLN A 151 -6.11 -0.35 17.37
C GLN A 151 -6.52 -1.50 18.29
N ASN A 152 -7.50 -2.32 17.88
CA ASN A 152 -7.93 -3.47 18.68
C ASN A 152 -6.80 -4.48 18.90
N ARG A 153 -5.95 -4.73 17.89
CA ARG A 153 -4.77 -5.60 18.02
C ARG A 153 -3.71 -5.00 18.93
N LYS A 154 -3.52 -3.67 18.87
CA LYS A 154 -2.61 -2.94 19.77
C LYS A 154 -3.07 -3.08 21.23
N LEU A 155 -4.36 -2.86 21.48
CA LEU A 155 -4.96 -3.01 22.81
C LEU A 155 -4.88 -4.45 23.32
N GLY A 156 -5.19 -5.45 22.49
CA GLY A 156 -5.06 -6.85 22.87
C GLY A 156 -3.64 -7.23 23.29
N LYS A 157 -2.62 -6.67 22.62
CA LYS A 157 -1.22 -6.88 22.99
C LYS A 157 -0.84 -6.21 24.31
N ALA A 158 -1.39 -5.04 24.61
CA ALA A 158 -1.22 -4.37 25.90
C ALA A 158 -1.89 -5.18 27.03
N ALA A 159 -3.13 -5.62 26.82
CA ALA A 159 -3.87 -6.45 27.77
C ALA A 159 -3.14 -7.78 28.06
N ALA A 160 -2.53 -8.40 27.05
CA ALA A 160 -1.67 -9.58 27.25
C ALA A 160 -0.47 -9.26 28.15
N GLY A 161 0.21 -8.12 27.94
CA GLY A 161 1.32 -7.68 28.78
C GLY A 161 0.91 -7.45 30.24
N PHE A 162 -0.25 -6.82 30.45
CA PHE A 162 -0.85 -6.65 31.78
C PHE A 162 -1.15 -7.99 32.46
N GLY A 163 -1.87 -8.89 31.77
CA GLY A 163 -2.24 -10.20 32.31
C GLY A 163 -1.03 -11.06 32.68
N VAL A 164 0.00 -11.09 31.83
CA VAL A 164 1.26 -11.79 32.13
C VAL A 164 1.98 -11.13 33.32
N GLY A 165 1.96 -9.80 33.43
CA GLY A 165 2.54 -9.08 34.55
C GLY A 165 1.89 -9.42 35.88
N LEU A 166 0.55 -9.46 35.92
CA LEU A 166 -0.19 -9.90 37.12
C LEU A 166 0.13 -11.35 37.49
N GLY A 167 0.20 -12.25 36.50
CA GLY A 167 0.60 -13.64 36.72
C GLY A 167 1.98 -13.75 37.35
N ALA A 168 2.97 -12.99 36.85
CA ALA A 168 4.31 -12.96 37.40
C ALA A 168 4.34 -12.48 38.86
N LEU A 169 3.60 -11.41 39.18
CA LEU A 169 3.50 -10.91 40.55
C LEU A 169 2.87 -11.92 41.50
N ALA A 170 1.80 -12.60 41.08
CA ALA A 170 1.17 -13.65 41.87
C ALA A 170 2.14 -14.82 42.14
N THR A 171 2.88 -15.28 41.13
CA THR A 171 3.90 -16.33 41.30
C THR A 171 4.97 -15.92 42.30
N ILE A 172 5.50 -14.70 42.21
CA ILE A 172 6.51 -14.19 43.16
C ILE A 172 5.92 -14.15 44.58
N GLY A 173 4.69 -13.64 44.74
CA GLY A 173 4.03 -13.58 46.04
C GLY A 173 3.87 -14.96 46.71
N VAL A 174 3.51 -15.98 45.93
CA VAL A 174 3.41 -17.37 46.43
C VAL A 174 4.77 -17.90 46.87
N ILE A 175 5.83 -17.66 46.10
CA ILE A 175 7.19 -18.11 46.46
C ILE A 175 7.64 -17.46 47.76
N ILE A 176 7.44 -16.14 47.91
CA ILE A 176 7.78 -15.42 49.13
C ILE A 176 6.98 -15.97 50.32
N PHE A 177 5.67 -16.19 50.14
CA PHE A 177 4.83 -16.74 51.19
C PHE A 177 5.32 -18.12 51.66
N ILE A 178 5.62 -19.04 50.75
CA ILE A 178 6.15 -20.36 51.07
C ILE A 178 7.49 -20.24 51.80
N ALA A 179 8.39 -19.37 51.33
CA ALA A 179 9.70 -19.18 51.96
C ALA A 179 9.58 -18.65 53.40
N VAL A 180 8.67 -17.71 53.64
CA VAL A 180 8.41 -17.16 54.98
C VAL A 180 7.82 -18.23 55.90
N VAL A 181 6.83 -19.00 55.43
CA VAL A 181 6.21 -20.07 56.23
C VAL A 181 7.22 -21.15 56.62
N ASN A 182 8.13 -21.51 55.72
CA ASN A 182 9.18 -22.51 56.00
C ASN A 182 10.30 -21.99 56.91
N SER A 183 10.36 -20.68 57.18
CA SER A 183 11.39 -20.05 58.02
C SER A 183 10.90 -19.74 59.45
N LEU A 184 9.63 -20.01 59.75
CA LEU A 184 8.98 -19.87 61.06
C LEU A 184 8.95 -21.22 61.80
#